data_AF-A0A853BI78-F1
#
_entry.id   AF-A0A853BI78-F1
#
_cell.length_a   1.000
_cell.length_b   1.000
_cell.length_c   1.000
_cell.angle_alpha   90.00
_cell.angle_beta   90.00
_cell.angle_gamma   90.00
#
_symmetry.space_group_name_H-M   'P 1'
#
loop_
_entity.id
_entity.type
_entity.pdbx_description
1 polymer ?
#
loop_
_entity_poly.entity_id
_entity_poly.type
_entity_poly.pdbx_seq_one_letter_code
_entity_poly.pdbx_strand_id
1 'polypeptide(L)'
;MFSTDHPPGRARRAPRPTKPPRLPAVLARAFAADPPGPAAPPGPRVNPWHRVGAVPVAVCGRERDLLTGLWSGEGFHRLPDGTLTGVRRRPVPSAGGAYPVQTHLVVGTAGGTLEAGRYVYDHEHDTLLRRDDRAERAVGRRTDPAGHPPAGTHVVLTVQPGRSFGRYRHRAWPLWIADTAYALAAVEFLVRAEPARVLLGPSAALRGLLGVPRAAEHERWLAQGLAPEIPLAAVELPAAWAPDPGRRAALAGRRSPAISEFTRAARHRPRAAGAERAAAACGQAWILGAHRLETWSVATAAPAAAVAGVLWRAHRAAAALCYAGAASGRWRCRPVSGFTATRGRWTVHALAMLPGGPGADGEAAP
;
A
#
# COMPACT_ATOMS: atom_id res chain seq x y z
N MET A 1 73.66 -25.68 -13.95
CA MET A 1 72.63 -26.64 -14.41
C MET A 1 71.51 -26.60 -13.39
N PHE A 2 70.40 -25.90 -13.66
CA PHE A 2 69.03 -26.16 -13.18
C PHE A 2 68.14 -25.09 -13.83
N SER A 3 67.44 -25.49 -14.88
CA SER A 3 66.35 -24.76 -15.51
C SER A 3 65.10 -24.95 -14.66
N THR A 4 64.40 -23.87 -14.33
CA THR A 4 63.05 -23.93 -13.75
C THR A 4 62.09 -23.25 -14.71
N ASP A 5 61.52 -24.05 -15.61
CA ASP A 5 60.28 -23.74 -16.31
C ASP A 5 59.14 -23.69 -15.29
N HIS A 6 58.55 -22.51 -15.09
CA HIS A 6 57.23 -22.37 -14.48
C HIS A 6 56.21 -22.11 -15.58
N PRO A 7 55.18 -22.96 -15.75
CA PRO A 7 54.14 -22.68 -16.72
C PRO A 7 53.30 -21.48 -16.25
N PRO A 8 52.88 -20.58 -17.16
CA PRO A 8 52.03 -19.46 -16.80
C PRO A 8 50.69 -19.97 -16.28
N GLY A 9 50.38 -19.62 -15.03
CA GLY A 9 49.12 -19.94 -14.37
C GLY A 9 47.93 -19.47 -15.22
N ARG A 10 47.04 -20.41 -15.54
CA ARG A 10 45.76 -20.13 -16.20
C ARG A 10 45.02 -19.02 -15.44
N ALA A 11 44.90 -17.86 -16.07
CA ALA A 11 44.06 -16.78 -15.60
C ALA A 11 42.63 -17.31 -15.37
N ARG A 12 42.20 -17.33 -14.10
CA ARG A 12 40.81 -17.65 -13.73
C ARG A 12 39.91 -16.61 -14.39
N ARG A 13 39.22 -17.04 -15.44
CA ARG A 13 38.22 -16.26 -16.15
C ARG A 13 37.20 -15.75 -15.14
N ALA A 14 37.09 -14.43 -14.99
CA ALA A 14 36.11 -13.81 -14.10
C ALA A 14 34.70 -14.36 -14.41
N PRO A 15 33.90 -14.73 -13.39
CA PRO A 15 32.57 -15.25 -13.62
C PRO A 15 31.75 -14.21 -14.39
N ARG A 16 31.15 -14.65 -15.50
CA ARG A 16 30.22 -13.82 -16.29
C ARG A 16 29.15 -13.27 -15.34
N PRO A 17 28.84 -11.96 -15.38
CA PRO A 17 27.76 -11.42 -14.56
C PRO A 17 26.46 -12.14 -14.92
N THR A 18 25.90 -12.85 -13.93
CA THR A 18 24.62 -13.52 -14.06
C THR A 18 23.55 -12.47 -14.31
N LYS A 19 22.79 -12.61 -15.40
CA LYS A 19 21.68 -11.69 -15.68
C LYS A 19 20.74 -11.64 -14.46
N PRO A 20 20.32 -10.46 -14.02
CA PRO A 20 19.45 -10.34 -12.85
C PRO A 20 18.13 -11.09 -13.10
N PRO A 21 17.54 -11.71 -12.06
CA PRO A 21 16.38 -12.56 -12.23
C PRO A 21 15.17 -11.77 -12.73
N ARG A 22 14.44 -12.37 -13.67
CA ARG A 22 13.13 -11.87 -14.13
C ARG A 22 12.06 -12.20 -13.11
N LEU A 23 10.90 -11.55 -13.25
CA LEU A 23 9.73 -11.87 -12.44
C LEU A 23 9.31 -13.33 -12.70
N PRO A 24 9.16 -14.18 -11.67
CA PRO A 24 8.68 -15.54 -11.83
C PRO A 24 7.34 -15.60 -12.55
N ALA A 25 7.12 -16.63 -13.39
CA ALA A 25 5.91 -16.75 -14.23
C ALA A 25 4.60 -16.62 -13.42
N VAL A 26 4.55 -17.22 -12.22
CA VAL A 26 3.40 -17.13 -11.31
C VAL A 26 3.06 -15.70 -10.89
N LEU A 27 4.08 -14.85 -10.69
CA LEU A 27 3.88 -13.43 -10.36
C LEU A 27 3.62 -12.61 -11.63
N ALA A 28 4.28 -12.92 -12.74
CA ALA A 28 4.05 -12.24 -14.03
C ALA A 28 2.61 -12.41 -14.53
N ARG A 29 1.95 -13.53 -14.19
CA ARG A 29 0.54 -13.78 -14.50
C ARG A 29 -0.39 -12.68 -14.00
N ALA A 30 -0.02 -11.94 -12.94
CA ALA A 30 -0.81 -10.81 -12.45
C ALA A 30 -1.06 -9.70 -13.48
N PHE A 31 -0.21 -9.62 -14.51
CA PHE A 31 -0.31 -8.65 -15.61
C PHE A 31 -0.84 -9.26 -16.91
N ALA A 32 -1.27 -10.53 -16.87
CA ALA A 32 -1.89 -11.20 -18.01
C ALA A 32 -3.30 -10.64 -18.28
N ALA A 33 -3.75 -10.76 -19.53
CA ALA A 33 -5.07 -10.31 -19.95
C ALA A 33 -6.21 -11.11 -19.30
N ASP A 34 -5.94 -12.37 -18.91
CA ASP A 34 -6.95 -13.26 -18.34
C ASP A 34 -7.66 -12.63 -17.14
N PRO A 35 -9.00 -12.65 -17.10
CA PRO A 35 -9.75 -12.15 -15.96
C PRO A 35 -9.34 -12.90 -14.69
N PRO A 36 -9.42 -12.26 -13.50
CA PRO A 36 -9.26 -13.00 -12.25
C PRO A 36 -10.27 -14.16 -12.21
N GLY A 37 -9.85 -15.30 -11.67
CA GLY A 37 -10.77 -16.42 -11.46
C GLY A 37 -11.94 -16.06 -10.53
N PRO A 38 -12.88 -17.01 -10.29
CA PRO A 38 -14.03 -16.79 -9.41
C PRO A 38 -13.64 -16.23 -8.05
N ALA A 39 -14.50 -15.40 -7.49
CA ALA A 39 -14.30 -14.85 -6.16
C ALA A 39 -14.24 -15.99 -5.12
N ALA A 40 -13.36 -15.84 -4.14
CA ALA A 40 -13.29 -16.70 -2.97
C ALA A 40 -13.60 -15.87 -1.71
N PRO A 41 -14.01 -16.53 -0.61
CA PRO A 41 -14.19 -15.84 0.67
C PRO A 41 -12.93 -15.03 1.01
N PRO A 42 -13.08 -13.72 1.32
CA PRO A 42 -11.93 -12.91 1.70
C PRO A 42 -11.40 -13.38 3.05
N GLY A 43 -10.09 -13.18 3.27
CA GLY A 43 -9.50 -13.33 4.61
C GLY A 43 -10.12 -12.39 5.66
N PRO A 44 -9.74 -12.55 6.94
CA PRO A 44 -10.27 -11.71 8.02
C PRO A 44 -9.94 -10.23 7.79
N ARG A 45 -10.81 -9.32 8.28
CA ARG A 45 -10.61 -7.86 8.16
C ARG A 45 -9.40 -7.37 8.94
N VAL A 46 -9.24 -7.93 10.14
CA VAL A 46 -8.17 -7.67 11.08
C VAL A 46 -7.80 -8.99 11.75
N ASN A 47 -6.55 -9.13 12.15
CA ASN A 47 -6.14 -10.25 12.98
C ASN A 47 -6.66 -10.08 14.42
N PRO A 48 -7.15 -11.16 15.08
CA PRO A 48 -7.70 -11.08 16.43
C PRO A 48 -6.58 -11.03 17.49
N TRP A 49 -5.76 -9.99 17.45
CA TRP A 49 -4.56 -9.85 18.29
C TRP A 49 -4.84 -9.91 19.80
N HIS A 50 -6.05 -9.53 20.23
CA HIS A 50 -6.47 -9.68 21.62
C HIS A 50 -6.50 -11.14 22.11
N ARG A 51 -6.79 -12.11 21.22
CA ARG A 51 -6.81 -13.54 21.55
C ARG A 51 -5.41 -14.11 21.78
N VAL A 52 -4.38 -13.40 21.34
CA VAL A 52 -2.97 -13.77 21.56
C VAL A 52 -2.30 -12.86 22.59
N GLY A 53 -3.10 -12.24 23.46
CA GLY A 53 -2.61 -11.47 24.61
C GLY A 53 -2.38 -9.98 24.37
N ALA A 54 -2.69 -9.44 23.18
CA ALA A 54 -2.60 -7.99 22.99
C ALA A 54 -3.70 -7.26 23.78
N VAL A 55 -3.34 -6.19 24.48
CA VAL A 55 -4.24 -5.46 25.37
C VAL A 55 -4.55 -4.07 24.84
N PRO A 56 -5.80 -3.58 24.93
CA PRO A 56 -6.13 -2.20 24.58
C PRO A 56 -5.30 -1.20 25.36
N VAL A 57 -4.85 -0.14 24.68
CA VAL A 57 -4.21 1.01 25.32
C VAL A 57 -4.91 2.30 24.93
N ALA A 58 -4.95 3.24 25.86
CA ALA A 58 -5.41 4.59 25.55
C ALA A 58 -4.41 5.26 24.60
N VAL A 59 -4.91 5.72 23.46
CA VAL A 59 -4.14 6.58 22.55
C VAL A 59 -4.64 8.00 22.68
N CYS A 60 -3.74 8.95 22.88
CA CYS A 60 -4.05 10.37 22.96
C CYS A 60 -3.22 11.17 21.94
N GLY A 61 -3.66 12.38 21.65
CA GLY A 61 -2.94 13.32 20.81
C GLY A 61 -2.61 12.80 19.40
N ARG A 62 -1.36 13.05 18.98
CA ARG A 62 -0.90 12.89 17.59
C ARG A 62 -1.00 11.45 17.06
N GLU A 63 -0.78 10.43 17.89
CA GLU A 63 -0.91 9.03 17.49
C GLU A 63 -2.37 8.68 17.16
N ARG A 64 -3.32 9.17 17.95
CA ARG A 64 -4.76 8.99 17.66
C ARG A 64 -5.13 9.74 16.39
N ASP A 65 -4.67 10.98 16.23
CA ASP A 65 -4.98 11.80 15.06
C ASP A 65 -4.42 11.21 13.76
N LEU A 66 -3.25 10.56 13.83
CA LEU A 66 -2.67 9.86 12.69
C LEU A 66 -3.51 8.63 12.31
N LEU A 67 -3.80 7.75 13.28
CA LEU A 67 -4.53 6.51 13.03
C LEU A 67 -5.95 6.78 12.54
N THR A 68 -6.65 7.73 13.17
CA THR A 68 -7.99 8.16 12.75
C THR A 68 -7.95 8.86 11.40
N GLY A 69 -6.95 9.71 11.15
CA GLY A 69 -6.78 10.39 9.86
C GLY A 69 -6.50 9.43 8.69
N LEU A 70 -5.86 8.30 8.94
CA LEU A 70 -5.62 7.27 7.93
C LEU A 70 -6.86 6.41 7.66
N TRP A 71 -7.59 6.02 8.72
CA TRP A 71 -8.51 4.88 8.65
C TRP A 71 -9.96 5.18 9.03
N SER A 72 -10.20 6.17 9.89
CA SER A 72 -11.55 6.49 10.35
C SER A 72 -12.23 7.41 9.35
N GLY A 73 -13.26 6.89 8.70
CA GLY A 73 -14.08 7.61 7.71
C GLY A 73 -15.56 7.44 7.97
N GLU A 74 -16.35 8.39 7.50
CA GLU A 74 -17.79 8.39 7.70
C GLU A 74 -18.52 7.47 6.71
N GLY A 75 -19.46 6.70 7.25
CA GLY A 75 -20.40 5.87 6.50
C GLY A 75 -19.79 4.61 5.86
N PHE A 76 -20.58 4.01 4.98
CA PHE A 76 -20.27 2.73 4.34
C PHE A 76 -20.24 2.85 2.82
N HIS A 77 -19.50 1.97 2.15
CA HIS A 77 -19.54 1.88 0.69
C HIS A 77 -20.96 1.55 0.22
N ARG A 78 -21.30 2.04 -0.98
CA ARG A 78 -22.60 1.77 -1.60
C ARG A 78 -22.41 0.90 -2.83
N LEU A 79 -23.36 0.02 -3.09
CA LEU A 79 -23.50 -0.71 -4.35
C LEU A 79 -23.99 0.25 -5.46
N PRO A 80 -23.92 -0.16 -6.75
CA PRO A 80 -24.37 0.67 -7.86
C PRO A 80 -25.84 1.12 -7.77
N ASP A 81 -26.68 0.32 -7.13
CA ASP A 81 -28.10 0.61 -6.85
C ASP A 81 -28.31 1.56 -5.65
N GLY A 82 -27.24 1.98 -4.98
CA GLY A 82 -27.27 2.87 -3.81
C GLY A 82 -27.30 2.15 -2.46
N THR A 83 -27.49 0.83 -2.44
CA THR A 83 -27.58 0.01 -1.20
C THR A 83 -26.30 0.11 -0.38
N LEU A 84 -26.43 0.35 0.94
CA LEU A 84 -25.28 0.38 1.85
C LEU A 84 -24.70 -1.03 2.03
N THR A 85 -23.37 -1.13 1.95
CA THR A 85 -22.63 -2.35 2.25
C THR A 85 -22.22 -2.38 3.73
N GLY A 86 -21.80 -3.54 4.23
CA GLY A 86 -21.15 -3.66 5.55
C GLY A 86 -19.67 -3.23 5.59
N VAL A 87 -19.17 -2.54 4.56
CA VAL A 87 -17.76 -2.12 4.45
C VAL A 87 -17.65 -0.64 4.74
N ARG A 88 -17.00 -0.28 5.84
CA ARG A 88 -16.75 1.12 6.21
C ARG A 88 -15.90 1.82 5.15
N ARG A 89 -16.22 3.09 4.89
CA ARG A 89 -15.35 3.95 4.09
C ARG A 89 -14.13 4.32 4.92
N ARG A 90 -13.00 4.46 4.24
CA ARG A 90 -11.73 4.86 4.84
C ARG A 90 -11.08 5.97 4.02
N PRO A 91 -10.40 6.93 4.66
CA PRO A 91 -9.68 8.00 3.95
C PRO A 91 -8.66 7.46 2.93
N VAL A 92 -7.83 6.49 3.36
CA VAL A 92 -6.93 5.76 2.48
C VAL A 92 -7.73 4.84 1.55
N PRO A 93 -7.65 4.99 0.21
CA PRO A 93 -8.35 4.11 -0.73
C PRO A 93 -7.73 2.72 -0.76
N SER A 94 -8.53 1.74 -1.20
CA SER A 94 -8.08 0.38 -1.48
C SER A 94 -8.74 -0.16 -2.74
N ALA A 95 -8.00 -0.95 -3.51
CA ALA A 95 -8.51 -1.63 -4.69
C ALA A 95 -9.77 -2.45 -4.34
N GLY A 96 -10.90 -2.05 -4.93
CA GLY A 96 -12.19 -2.74 -4.75
C GLY A 96 -12.71 -2.76 -3.32
N GLY A 97 -12.21 -1.88 -2.45
CA GLY A 97 -12.57 -1.86 -1.03
C GLY A 97 -12.12 -3.10 -0.26
N ALA A 98 -11.06 -3.79 -0.72
CA ALA A 98 -10.54 -4.98 -0.06
C ALA A 98 -9.91 -4.67 1.31
N TYR A 99 -9.32 -3.48 1.46
CA TYR A 99 -8.64 -3.01 2.67
C TYR A 99 -7.73 -4.09 3.29
N PRO A 100 -6.69 -4.57 2.58
CA PRO A 100 -5.80 -5.61 3.06
C PRO A 100 -4.77 -5.09 4.08
N VAL A 101 -4.54 -3.78 4.11
CA VAL A 101 -3.48 -3.16 4.90
C VAL A 101 -3.83 -3.22 6.38
N GLN A 102 -2.90 -3.70 7.19
CA GLN A 102 -2.92 -3.59 8.65
C GLN A 102 -1.87 -2.56 9.09
N THR A 103 -2.15 -1.88 10.20
CA THR A 103 -1.27 -0.84 10.74
C THR A 103 -0.71 -1.26 12.08
N HIS A 104 0.62 -1.21 12.18
CA HIS A 104 1.35 -1.45 13.41
C HIS A 104 2.14 -0.20 13.78
N LEU A 105 2.34 0.02 15.08
CA LEU A 105 3.30 1.00 15.59
C LEU A 105 4.40 0.26 16.34
N VAL A 106 5.65 0.65 16.11
CA VAL A 106 6.81 0.18 16.86
C VAL A 106 7.43 1.40 17.51
N VAL A 107 7.29 1.48 18.84
CA VAL A 107 7.69 2.64 19.64
C VAL A 107 8.98 2.29 20.37
N GLY A 108 10.05 3.02 20.08
CA GLY A 108 11.32 2.96 20.79
C GLY A 108 11.31 3.71 22.11
N THR A 109 12.42 3.65 22.84
CA THR A 109 12.59 4.28 24.16
C THR A 109 12.60 5.82 24.13
N ALA A 110 12.66 6.43 22.94
CA ALA A 110 12.88 7.87 22.76
C ALA A 110 11.67 8.64 22.21
N GLY A 111 10.43 8.12 22.30
CA GLY A 111 9.33 8.71 21.52
C GLY A 111 7.93 8.66 22.12
N GLY A 112 7.45 9.82 22.58
CA GLY A 112 6.02 10.15 22.64
C GLY A 112 5.28 9.75 23.92
N THR A 113 3.95 9.70 23.81
CA THR A 113 3.01 9.40 24.92
C THR A 113 2.83 7.90 25.14
N LEU A 114 3.26 7.07 24.18
CA LEU A 114 3.20 5.62 24.27
C LEU A 114 4.49 5.08 24.87
N GLU A 115 4.36 4.06 25.72
CA GLU A 115 5.52 3.29 26.18
C GLU A 115 6.25 2.60 25.03
N ALA A 116 7.52 2.27 25.24
CA ALA A 116 8.25 1.46 24.29
C ALA A 116 7.58 0.09 24.11
N GLY A 117 7.47 -0.37 22.86
CA GLY A 117 6.88 -1.65 22.53
C GLY A 117 6.32 -1.74 21.12
N ARG A 118 5.57 -2.81 20.87
CA ARG A 118 4.88 -3.06 19.60
C ARG A 118 3.39 -2.96 19.80
N TYR A 119 2.73 -2.32 18.85
CA TYR A 119 1.31 -2.09 18.86
C TYR A 119 0.72 -2.44 17.51
N VAL A 120 -0.55 -2.85 17.53
CA VAL A 120 -1.35 -3.09 16.33
C VAL A 120 -2.65 -2.34 16.47
N TYR A 121 -3.04 -1.65 15.39
CA TYR A 121 -4.28 -0.91 15.36
C TYR A 121 -5.40 -1.82 14.84
N ASP A 122 -6.40 -2.08 15.68
CA ASP A 122 -7.60 -2.81 15.31
C ASP A 122 -8.51 -1.87 14.53
N HIS A 123 -8.50 -2.04 13.20
CA HIS A 123 -9.25 -1.21 12.28
C HIS A 123 -10.77 -1.38 12.38
N GLU A 124 -11.28 -2.47 12.97
CA GLU A 124 -12.73 -2.68 13.12
C GLU A 124 -13.27 -2.00 14.37
N HIS A 125 -12.46 -1.95 15.44
CA HIS A 125 -12.84 -1.38 16.74
C HIS A 125 -12.24 0.00 17.01
N ASP A 126 -11.46 0.58 16.08
CA ASP A 126 -10.77 1.88 16.24
C ASP A 126 -9.99 1.93 17.58
N THR A 127 -9.24 0.86 17.84
CA THR A 127 -8.53 0.65 19.12
C THR A 127 -7.09 0.25 18.84
N LEU A 128 -6.14 0.86 19.56
CA LEU A 128 -4.75 0.41 19.53
C LEU A 128 -4.54 -0.66 20.60
N LEU A 129 -3.96 -1.79 20.20
CA LEU A 129 -3.62 -2.90 21.07
C LEU A 129 -2.11 -2.96 21.24
N ARG A 130 -1.62 -2.94 22.49
CA ARG A 130 -0.22 -3.25 22.80
C ARG A 130 -0.03 -4.75 22.76
N ARG A 131 0.97 -5.20 22.02
CA ARG A 131 1.33 -6.63 21.92
C ARG A 131 2.16 -7.03 23.15
N ASP A 132 1.94 -8.26 23.62
CA ASP A 132 2.66 -8.82 24.75
C ASP A 132 3.96 -9.50 24.28
N ASP A 133 5.10 -8.81 24.43
CA ASP A 133 6.42 -9.33 24.06
C ASP A 133 6.80 -10.62 24.82
N ARG A 134 6.25 -10.87 26.02
CA ARG A 134 6.49 -12.12 26.77
C ARG A 134 5.70 -13.28 26.17
N ALA A 135 4.41 -13.08 25.92
CA ALA A 135 3.56 -14.08 25.28
C ALA A 135 4.10 -14.44 23.88
N GLU A 136 4.56 -13.44 23.13
CA GLU A 136 5.14 -13.65 21.80
C GLU A 136 6.44 -14.46 21.82
N ARG A 137 7.33 -14.18 22.78
CA ARG A 137 8.56 -14.96 22.97
C ARG A 137 8.27 -16.42 23.35
N ALA A 138 7.27 -16.65 24.20
CA ALA A 138 6.88 -18.00 24.63
C ALA A 138 6.46 -18.90 23.46
N VAL A 139 5.87 -18.31 22.40
CA VAL A 139 5.46 -19.02 21.18
C VAL A 139 6.50 -18.94 20.05
N GLY A 140 7.75 -18.59 20.38
CA GLY A 140 8.88 -18.62 19.45
C GLY A 140 8.88 -17.50 18.40
N ARG A 141 8.14 -16.39 18.62
CA ARG A 141 8.31 -15.21 17.78
C ARG A 141 9.68 -14.59 18.07
N ARG A 142 10.55 -14.63 17.06
CA ARG A 142 11.88 -14.02 17.11
C ARG A 142 11.72 -12.50 17.07
N THR A 143 11.69 -11.88 18.23
CA THR A 143 12.33 -10.57 18.38
C THR A 143 13.83 -10.79 18.18
N ASP A 144 14.53 -9.82 17.57
CA ASP A 144 16.00 -9.82 17.51
C ASP A 144 16.57 -10.10 18.92
N PRO A 145 17.74 -10.74 19.12
CA PRO A 145 18.25 -11.07 20.47
C PRO A 145 18.35 -9.87 21.41
N ALA A 146 18.44 -8.66 20.86
CA ALA A 146 18.40 -7.41 21.61
C ALA A 146 17.01 -7.07 22.19
N GLY A 147 15.91 -7.70 21.74
CA GLY A 147 14.56 -7.62 22.29
C GLY A 147 13.83 -6.28 22.15
N HIS A 148 14.56 -5.18 22.09
CA HIS A 148 14.04 -3.83 22.15
C HIS A 148 13.66 -3.31 20.76
N PRO A 149 12.54 -2.59 20.64
CA PRO A 149 12.26 -1.77 19.45
C PRO A 149 13.46 -0.85 19.13
N PRO A 150 13.76 -0.59 17.84
CA PRO A 150 14.76 0.42 17.50
C PRO A 150 14.35 1.79 18.04
N ALA A 151 15.31 2.72 18.12
CA ALA A 151 15.04 4.09 18.52
C ALA A 151 13.98 4.74 17.62
N GLY A 152 13.20 5.67 18.18
CA GLY A 152 12.14 6.39 17.46
C GLY A 152 10.83 5.61 17.29
N THR A 153 9.87 6.24 16.63
CA THR A 153 8.54 5.66 16.39
C THR A 153 8.38 5.30 14.92
N HIS A 154 8.01 4.05 14.64
CA HIS A 154 7.81 3.57 13.28
C HIS A 154 6.35 3.20 13.06
N VAL A 155 5.77 3.68 11.97
CA VAL A 155 4.53 3.12 11.42
C VAL A 155 4.93 2.00 10.48
N VAL A 156 4.47 0.77 10.75
CA VAL A 156 4.71 -0.38 9.88
C VAL A 156 3.39 -0.81 9.25
N LEU A 157 3.39 -0.88 7.93
CA LEU A 157 2.24 -1.26 7.11
C LEU A 157 2.46 -2.67 6.58
N THR A 158 1.57 -3.57 6.98
CA THR A 158 1.54 -4.95 6.49
C THR A 158 0.32 -5.15 5.61
N VAL A 159 0.28 -6.27 4.88
CA VAL A 159 -0.93 -6.70 4.17
C VAL A 159 -1.32 -8.10 4.62
N GLN A 160 -2.63 -8.34 4.71
CA GLN A 160 -3.22 -9.68 4.77
C GLN A 160 -3.57 -10.14 3.34
N PRO A 161 -2.78 -11.03 2.72
CA PRO A 161 -2.90 -11.34 1.29
C PRO A 161 -4.28 -11.86 0.87
N GLY A 162 -4.92 -12.63 1.77
CA GLY A 162 -6.22 -13.25 1.54
C GLY A 162 -7.35 -12.26 1.23
N ARG A 163 -7.24 -11.01 1.69
CA ARG A 163 -8.24 -9.95 1.46
C ARG A 163 -8.35 -9.58 -0.01
N SER A 164 -7.23 -9.19 -0.62
CA SER A 164 -7.20 -8.87 -2.05
C SER A 164 -7.29 -10.14 -2.89
N PHE A 165 -6.73 -11.27 -2.44
CA PHE A 165 -6.79 -12.53 -3.17
C PHE A 165 -8.22 -13.04 -3.37
N GLY A 166 -9.10 -12.89 -2.37
CA GLY A 166 -10.51 -13.28 -2.47
C GLY A 166 -11.21 -12.70 -3.71
N ARG A 167 -10.89 -11.46 -4.08
CA ARG A 167 -11.47 -10.80 -5.26
C ARG A 167 -10.60 -10.86 -6.51
N TYR A 168 -9.29 -10.71 -6.36
CA TYR A 168 -8.38 -10.46 -7.49
C TYR A 168 -7.53 -11.66 -7.89
N ARG A 169 -7.57 -12.76 -7.11
CA ARG A 169 -6.88 -14.02 -7.42
C ARG A 169 -5.41 -13.78 -7.82
N HIS A 170 -4.98 -14.24 -8.99
CA HIS A 170 -3.60 -14.06 -9.48
C HIS A 170 -3.21 -12.59 -9.71
N ARG A 171 -4.17 -11.66 -9.81
CA ARG A 171 -3.91 -10.21 -9.93
C ARG A 171 -3.69 -9.51 -8.58
N ALA A 172 -3.72 -10.24 -7.46
CA ALA A 172 -3.73 -9.62 -6.13
C ALA A 172 -2.39 -8.99 -5.72
N TRP A 173 -1.24 -9.57 -6.08
CA TRP A 173 0.04 -9.15 -5.50
C TRP A 173 0.46 -7.71 -5.84
N PRO A 174 0.25 -7.17 -7.06
CA PRO A 174 0.54 -5.76 -7.33
C PRO A 174 -0.39 -4.85 -6.51
N LEU A 175 -1.61 -5.29 -6.23
CA LEU A 175 -2.59 -4.54 -5.44
C LEU A 175 -2.22 -4.49 -3.95
N TRP A 176 -1.50 -5.49 -3.45
CA TRP A 176 -0.91 -5.42 -2.10
C TRP A 176 0.07 -4.26 -1.98
N ILE A 177 0.94 -4.09 -2.99
CA ILE A 177 1.87 -2.95 -3.06
C ILE A 177 1.08 -1.66 -3.27
N ALA A 178 0.07 -1.65 -4.14
CA ALA A 178 -0.75 -0.47 -4.39
C ALA A 178 -1.39 0.06 -3.11
N ASP A 179 -2.14 -0.79 -2.39
CA ASP A 179 -2.86 -0.37 -1.18
C ASP A 179 -1.87 0.08 -0.08
N THR A 180 -0.72 -0.61 0.05
CA THR A 180 0.33 -0.20 1.01
C THR A 180 0.99 1.12 0.60
N ALA A 181 1.22 1.36 -0.69
CA ALA A 181 1.80 2.59 -1.19
C ALA A 181 0.87 3.81 -0.99
N TYR A 182 -0.43 3.62 -1.15
CA TYR A 182 -1.42 4.67 -0.81
C TYR A 182 -1.43 4.94 0.71
N ALA A 183 -1.41 3.90 1.55
CA ALA A 183 -1.33 4.07 3.00
C ALA A 183 -0.03 4.78 3.43
N LEU A 184 1.12 4.39 2.88
CA LEU A 184 2.40 5.04 3.14
C LEU A 184 2.39 6.51 2.73
N ALA A 185 1.94 6.80 1.50
CA ALA A 185 1.83 8.18 1.02
C ALA A 185 0.85 9.01 1.86
N ALA A 186 -0.16 8.38 2.48
CA ALA A 186 -1.07 9.07 3.39
C ALA A 186 -0.39 9.40 4.72
N VAL A 187 0.47 8.52 5.26
CA VAL A 187 1.28 8.85 6.44
C VAL A 187 2.17 10.06 6.15
N GLU A 188 2.90 10.03 5.03
CA GLU A 188 3.77 11.12 4.58
C GLU A 188 2.99 12.43 4.36
N PHE A 189 1.81 12.31 3.75
CA PHE A 189 0.91 13.45 3.53
C PHE A 189 0.44 14.06 4.85
N LEU A 190 -0.01 13.25 5.82
CA LEU A 190 -0.52 13.77 7.08
C LEU A 190 0.57 14.40 7.96
N VAL A 191 1.76 13.79 8.02
CA VAL A 191 2.84 14.19 8.95
C VAL A 191 3.56 15.47 8.50
N ARG A 192 3.50 15.84 7.21
CA ARG A 192 4.05 17.08 6.60
C ARG A 192 5.58 17.25 6.67
N ALA A 193 6.25 16.61 7.61
CA ALA A 193 7.69 16.49 7.66
C ALA A 193 8.16 15.35 6.76
N GLU A 194 9.29 15.57 6.08
CA GLU A 194 9.97 14.49 5.36
C GLU A 194 10.29 13.36 6.35
N PRO A 195 9.87 12.12 6.07
CA PRO A 195 10.16 11.01 6.97
C PRO A 195 11.66 10.82 7.10
N ALA A 196 12.12 10.53 8.32
CA ALA A 196 13.54 10.29 8.57
C ALA A 196 14.05 9.09 7.75
N ARG A 197 13.20 8.07 7.59
CA ARG A 197 13.51 6.87 6.82
C ARG A 197 12.26 6.15 6.35
N VAL A 198 12.31 5.66 5.12
CA VAL A 198 11.29 4.76 4.55
C VAL A 198 11.95 3.44 4.18
N LEU A 199 11.40 2.34 4.68
CA LEU A 199 11.80 0.98 4.34
C LEU A 199 10.70 0.35 3.48
N LEU A 200 11.08 -0.18 2.32
CA LEU A 200 10.16 -0.90 1.43
C LEU A 200 10.46 -2.39 1.44
N GLY A 201 9.40 -3.19 1.40
CA GLY A 201 9.40 -4.62 1.61
C GLY A 201 8.94 -5.43 0.40
N PRO A 202 8.85 -6.76 0.59
CA PRO A 202 9.08 -7.49 1.85
C PRO A 202 10.56 -7.64 2.20
N SER A 203 10.94 -7.52 3.49
CA SER A 203 12.34 -7.66 3.93
C SER A 203 12.48 -8.28 5.31
N ALA A 204 13.68 -8.77 5.65
CA ALA A 204 13.98 -9.25 7.00
C ALA A 204 13.93 -8.13 8.03
N ALA A 205 14.38 -6.92 7.68
CA ALA A 205 14.32 -5.75 8.55
C ALA A 205 12.88 -5.41 8.97
N LEU A 206 11.93 -5.39 8.02
CA LEU A 206 10.52 -5.11 8.33
C LEU A 206 9.90 -6.20 9.22
N ARG A 207 10.27 -7.48 9.03
CA ARG A 207 9.85 -8.55 9.93
C ARG A 207 10.48 -8.42 11.31
N GLY A 208 11.74 -8.01 11.39
CA GLY A 208 12.45 -7.75 12.64
C GLY A 208 11.79 -6.64 13.47
N LEU A 209 11.35 -5.54 12.83
CA LEU A 209 10.57 -4.49 13.48
C LEU A 209 9.34 -5.06 14.21
N LEU A 210 8.61 -5.95 13.54
CA LEU A 210 7.38 -6.52 14.07
C LEU A 210 7.57 -7.81 14.87
N GLY A 211 8.74 -8.45 14.85
CA GLY A 211 8.92 -9.76 15.48
C GLY A 211 8.00 -10.85 14.92
N VAL A 212 7.62 -10.79 13.64
CA VAL A 212 6.68 -11.73 13.01
C VAL A 212 7.38 -12.71 12.06
N PRO A 213 6.91 -13.97 11.94
CA PRO A 213 7.45 -14.93 10.99
C PRO A 213 7.17 -14.52 9.54
N ARG A 214 7.80 -15.20 8.58
CA ARG A 214 7.46 -14.98 7.16
C ARG A 214 6.01 -15.38 6.91
N ALA A 215 5.30 -14.68 6.05
CA ALA A 215 3.92 -15.06 5.69
C ALA A 215 3.84 -16.47 5.06
N ALA A 216 4.90 -16.92 4.40
CA ALA A 216 4.99 -18.27 3.84
C ALA A 216 4.99 -19.37 4.93
N GLU A 217 5.44 -19.05 6.15
CA GLU A 217 5.38 -19.92 7.33
C GLU A 217 3.96 -19.87 7.95
N HIS A 218 2.94 -20.07 7.11
CA HIS A 218 1.53 -19.86 7.43
C HIS A 218 1.06 -20.70 8.62
N GLU A 219 1.57 -21.92 8.79
CA GLU A 219 1.30 -22.78 9.96
C GLU A 219 1.59 -22.08 11.29
N ARG A 220 2.68 -21.29 11.37
CA ARG A 220 3.05 -20.55 12.59
C ARG A 220 2.04 -19.45 12.93
N TRP A 221 1.45 -18.83 11.92
CA TRP A 221 0.39 -17.84 12.11
C TRP A 221 -0.91 -18.51 12.56
N LEU A 222 -1.29 -19.59 11.86
CA LEU A 222 -2.54 -20.31 12.11
C LEU A 222 -2.56 -21.01 13.46
N ALA A 223 -1.41 -21.53 13.93
CA ALA A 223 -1.27 -22.10 15.28
C ALA A 223 -1.63 -21.10 16.40
N GLN A 224 -1.61 -19.80 16.10
CA GLN A 224 -1.97 -18.73 17.03
C GLN A 224 -3.35 -18.12 16.71
N GLY A 225 -4.10 -18.72 15.78
CA GLY A 225 -5.39 -18.20 15.33
C GLY A 225 -5.29 -16.90 14.51
N LEU A 226 -4.14 -16.63 13.91
CA LEU A 226 -3.89 -15.42 13.12
C LEU A 226 -3.72 -15.76 11.64
N ALA A 227 -4.18 -14.87 10.77
CA ALA A 227 -3.89 -14.91 9.35
C ALA A 227 -2.47 -14.36 9.05
N PRO A 228 -1.75 -14.92 8.06
CA PRO A 228 -0.43 -14.42 7.67
C PRO A 228 -0.45 -12.97 7.21
N GLU A 229 0.51 -12.18 7.69
CA GLU A 229 0.76 -10.81 7.25
C GLU A 229 2.11 -10.68 6.53
N ILE A 230 2.17 -9.86 5.48
CA ILE A 230 3.42 -9.50 4.79
C ILE A 230 3.75 -8.04 5.12
N PRO A 231 4.81 -7.76 5.90
CA PRO A 231 5.30 -6.40 6.09
C PRO A 231 5.84 -5.83 4.78
N LEU A 232 5.27 -4.72 4.32
CA LEU A 232 5.57 -4.15 3.00
C LEU A 232 6.13 -2.73 3.07
N ALA A 233 5.81 -1.95 4.10
CA ALA A 233 6.45 -0.66 4.31
C ALA A 233 6.65 -0.38 5.80
N ALA A 234 7.69 0.39 6.12
CA ALA A 234 7.78 1.09 7.38
C ALA A 234 8.26 2.52 7.14
N VAL A 235 7.76 3.44 7.96
CA VAL A 235 8.20 4.83 7.97
C VAL A 235 8.55 5.22 9.40
N GLU A 236 9.76 5.72 9.58
CA GLU A 236 10.21 6.33 10.81
C GLU A 236 9.66 7.75 10.90
N LEU A 237 8.87 8.00 11.94
CA LEU A 237 8.30 9.31 12.21
C LEU A 237 9.40 10.21 12.80
N PRO A 238 9.52 11.47 12.34
CA PRO A 238 10.42 12.44 12.95
C PRO A 238 10.13 12.61 14.45
N ALA A 239 11.09 13.03 15.27
CA ALA A 239 10.86 13.19 16.72
C ALA A 239 9.72 14.20 17.02
N ALA A 240 9.74 15.34 16.32
CA ALA A 240 8.69 16.35 16.36
C ALA A 240 7.78 16.20 15.12
N TRP A 241 6.59 15.65 15.34
CA TRP A 241 5.59 15.44 14.32
C TRP A 241 4.18 15.65 14.88
N ALA A 242 3.26 16.08 14.01
CA ALA A 242 1.83 16.13 14.28
C ALA A 242 1.08 16.01 12.94
N PRO A 243 -0.05 15.29 12.87
CA PRO A 243 -0.90 15.27 11.69
C PRO A 243 -1.45 16.67 11.39
N ASP A 244 -1.38 17.10 10.15
CA ASP A 244 -1.96 18.37 9.70
C ASP A 244 -3.50 18.25 9.58
N PRO A 245 -4.30 19.05 10.33
CA PRO A 245 -5.76 18.92 10.33
C PRO A 245 -6.40 19.20 8.96
N GLY A 246 -5.86 20.15 8.18
CA GLY A 246 -6.37 20.47 6.85
C GLY A 246 -6.14 19.32 5.87
N ARG A 247 -4.97 18.69 5.93
CA ARG A 247 -4.67 17.48 5.14
C ARG A 247 -5.50 16.28 5.57
N ARG A 248 -5.77 16.12 6.87
CA ARG A 248 -6.70 15.11 7.39
C ARG A 248 -8.10 15.30 6.80
N ALA A 249 -8.64 16.53 6.86
CA ALA A 249 -9.94 16.85 6.29
C ALA A 249 -9.96 16.59 4.77
N ALA A 250 -8.93 17.02 4.04
CA ALA A 250 -8.82 16.78 2.60
C ALA A 250 -8.79 15.28 2.26
N LEU A 251 -8.01 14.48 3.00
CA LEU A 251 -7.92 13.04 2.80
C LEU A 251 -9.27 12.35 3.09
N ALA A 252 -9.95 12.74 4.18
CA ALA A 252 -11.27 12.23 4.56
C ALA A 252 -12.37 12.61 3.56
N GLY A 253 -12.33 13.83 3.02
CA GLY A 253 -13.28 14.36 2.04
C GLY A 253 -13.07 13.85 0.61
N ARG A 254 -11.88 13.33 0.29
CA ARG A 254 -11.53 12.87 -1.06
C ARG A 254 -12.53 11.84 -1.59
N ARG A 255 -13.11 12.09 -2.76
CA ARG A 255 -13.90 11.14 -3.53
C ARG A 255 -13.38 11.03 -4.95
N SER A 256 -13.40 9.82 -5.51
CA SER A 256 -13.11 9.64 -6.93
C SER A 256 -14.34 10.01 -7.74
N PRO A 257 -14.20 10.79 -8.84
CA PRO A 257 -15.33 11.11 -9.70
C PRO A 257 -16.06 9.86 -10.18
N ALA A 258 -17.37 10.00 -10.41
CA ALA A 258 -18.16 8.93 -10.99
C ALA A 258 -17.72 8.67 -12.44
N ILE A 259 -17.86 7.42 -12.90
CA ILE A 259 -17.54 7.05 -14.29
C ILE A 259 -18.37 7.88 -15.28
N SER A 260 -19.64 8.16 -14.94
CA SER A 260 -20.55 8.98 -15.74
C SER A 260 -20.05 10.40 -15.97
N GLU A 261 -19.32 10.99 -15.02
CA GLU A 261 -18.73 12.33 -15.19
C GLU A 261 -17.66 12.34 -16.29
N PHE A 262 -16.83 11.29 -16.36
CA PHE A 262 -15.86 11.13 -17.43
C PHE A 262 -16.58 10.86 -18.77
N THR A 263 -17.56 9.96 -18.80
CA THR A 263 -18.33 9.69 -20.02
C THR A 263 -18.99 10.95 -20.59
N ARG A 264 -19.52 11.83 -19.73
CA ARG A 264 -20.07 13.13 -20.13
C ARG A 264 -18.97 14.06 -20.65
N ALA A 265 -17.84 14.15 -19.97
CA ALA A 265 -16.71 14.99 -20.39
C ALA A 265 -16.16 14.59 -21.77
N ALA A 266 -16.17 13.29 -22.10
CA ALA A 266 -15.69 12.77 -23.39
C ALA A 266 -16.45 13.32 -24.62
N ARG A 267 -17.67 13.84 -24.43
CA ARG A 267 -18.51 14.39 -25.52
C ARG A 267 -18.17 15.83 -25.90
N HIS A 268 -17.51 16.56 -25.02
CA HIS A 268 -17.41 18.02 -25.12
C HIS A 268 -15.97 18.54 -25.10
N ARG A 269 -14.97 17.66 -24.98
CA ARG A 269 -13.59 18.07 -24.70
C ARG A 269 -12.57 17.30 -25.55
N PRO A 270 -11.44 17.95 -25.87
CA PRO A 270 -10.28 17.26 -26.40
C PRO A 270 -9.82 16.15 -25.44
N ARG A 271 -9.40 15.02 -26.01
CA ARG A 271 -8.92 13.86 -25.27
C ARG A 271 -7.54 14.17 -24.68
N ALA A 272 -7.30 13.76 -23.43
CA ALA A 272 -5.96 13.81 -22.86
C ALA A 272 -4.96 12.97 -23.67
N ALA A 273 -3.70 13.40 -23.71
CA ALA A 273 -2.64 12.67 -24.39
C ALA A 273 -2.58 11.21 -23.89
N GLY A 274 -2.61 10.25 -24.83
CA GLY A 274 -2.56 8.82 -24.52
C GLY A 274 -3.86 8.18 -24.02
N ALA A 275 -4.97 8.93 -23.88
CA ALA A 275 -6.23 8.40 -23.38
C ALA A 275 -6.81 7.26 -24.24
N GLU A 276 -6.70 7.36 -25.56
CA GLU A 276 -7.15 6.29 -26.48
C GLU A 276 -6.37 5.00 -26.29
N ARG A 277 -5.04 5.09 -26.21
CA ARG A 277 -4.19 3.93 -25.96
C ARG A 277 -4.49 3.30 -24.61
N ALA A 278 -4.69 4.11 -23.57
CA ALA A 278 -5.04 3.62 -22.24
C ALA A 278 -6.42 2.95 -22.23
N ALA A 279 -7.43 3.58 -22.84
CA ALA A 279 -8.78 3.03 -22.95
C ALA A 279 -8.78 1.68 -23.69
N ALA A 280 -8.03 1.57 -24.79
CA ALA A 280 -7.86 0.31 -25.51
C ALA A 280 -7.14 -0.75 -24.66
N ALA A 281 -6.05 -0.37 -23.97
CA ALA A 281 -5.23 -1.31 -23.20
C ALA A 281 -5.93 -1.88 -21.94
N CYS A 282 -6.92 -1.18 -21.39
CA CYS A 282 -7.67 -1.64 -20.21
C CYS A 282 -9.16 -1.88 -20.44
N GLY A 283 -9.65 -1.72 -21.68
CA GLY A 283 -11.05 -1.91 -22.05
C GLY A 283 -12.03 -0.92 -21.42
N GLN A 284 -11.58 0.29 -21.04
CA GLN A 284 -12.40 1.27 -20.32
C GLN A 284 -12.54 2.58 -21.08
N ALA A 285 -13.61 2.69 -21.88
CA ALA A 285 -13.89 3.85 -22.72
C ALA A 285 -14.10 5.16 -21.93
N TRP A 286 -14.49 5.10 -20.66
CA TRP A 286 -14.71 6.29 -19.85
C TRP A 286 -13.43 7.13 -19.68
N ILE A 287 -12.23 6.53 -19.80
CA ILE A 287 -10.95 7.24 -19.70
C ILE A 287 -10.80 8.31 -20.77
N LEU A 288 -11.49 8.17 -21.91
CA LEU A 288 -11.46 9.16 -22.99
C LEU A 288 -11.92 10.55 -22.55
N GLY A 289 -12.72 10.65 -21.49
CA GLY A 289 -13.15 11.92 -20.91
C GLY A 289 -12.22 12.49 -19.84
N ALA A 290 -11.08 11.86 -19.58
CA ALA A 290 -10.09 12.40 -18.65
C ALA A 290 -9.53 13.72 -19.21
N HIS A 291 -9.46 14.74 -18.35
CA HIS A 291 -8.81 16.00 -18.69
C HIS A 291 -7.29 15.86 -18.64
N ARG A 292 -6.80 15.08 -17.67
CA ARG A 292 -5.40 14.67 -17.57
C ARG A 292 -5.34 13.19 -17.28
N LEU A 293 -4.36 12.52 -17.87
CA LEU A 293 -4.09 11.11 -17.65
C LEU A 293 -2.61 10.92 -17.36
N GLU A 294 -2.31 10.34 -16.21
CA GLU A 294 -0.97 9.89 -15.85
C GLU A 294 -0.89 8.38 -16.01
N THR A 295 0.18 7.88 -16.62
CA THR A 295 0.42 6.44 -16.80
C THR A 295 1.86 6.09 -16.42
N TRP A 296 2.02 4.97 -15.71
CA TRP A 296 3.33 4.44 -15.35
C TRP A 296 3.47 3.03 -15.91
N SER A 297 4.61 2.76 -16.54
CA SER A 297 4.86 1.47 -17.17
C SER A 297 6.27 0.97 -16.97
N VAL A 298 6.45 -0.34 -17.08
CA VAL A 298 7.75 -1.03 -17.04
C VAL A 298 7.84 -2.01 -18.21
N ALA A 299 9.03 -2.25 -18.73
CA ALA A 299 9.24 -3.27 -19.76
C ALA A 299 8.93 -4.67 -19.19
N THR A 300 8.28 -5.54 -19.97
CA THR A 300 8.00 -6.93 -19.55
C THR A 300 9.26 -7.76 -19.35
N ALA A 301 10.35 -7.37 -20.02
CA ALA A 301 11.67 -7.98 -19.87
C ALA A 301 12.48 -7.45 -18.67
N ALA A 302 11.95 -6.48 -17.93
CA ALA A 302 12.66 -5.86 -16.81
C ALA A 302 12.94 -6.87 -15.68
N PRO A 303 14.05 -6.72 -14.95
CA PRO A 303 14.33 -7.53 -13.76
C PRO A 303 13.24 -7.37 -12.70
N ALA A 304 13.02 -8.40 -11.88
CA ALA A 304 11.98 -8.40 -10.86
C ALA A 304 12.08 -7.19 -9.90
N ALA A 305 13.31 -6.84 -9.49
CA ALA A 305 13.57 -5.68 -8.65
C ALA A 305 13.16 -4.35 -9.31
N ALA A 306 13.37 -4.21 -10.62
CA ALA A 306 12.96 -3.02 -11.37
C ALA A 306 11.43 -2.94 -11.45
N VAL A 307 10.74 -4.06 -11.66
CA VAL A 307 9.26 -4.13 -11.66
C VAL A 307 8.71 -3.71 -10.30
N ALA A 308 9.23 -4.27 -9.21
CA ALA A 308 8.83 -3.89 -7.85
C ALA A 308 9.11 -2.41 -7.55
N GLY A 309 10.28 -1.90 -7.94
CA GLY A 309 10.63 -0.49 -7.78
C GLY A 309 9.70 0.46 -8.57
N VAL A 310 9.32 0.08 -9.79
CA VAL A 310 8.35 0.85 -10.58
C VAL A 310 6.95 0.81 -9.97
N LEU A 311 6.49 -0.34 -9.46
CA LEU A 311 5.20 -0.45 -8.76
C LEU A 311 5.13 0.49 -7.56
N TRP A 312 6.14 0.46 -6.68
CA TRP A 312 6.21 1.35 -5.52
C TRP A 312 6.19 2.82 -5.92
N ARG A 313 7.05 3.22 -6.88
CA ARG A 313 7.11 4.61 -7.34
C ARG A 313 5.80 5.07 -7.99
N ALA A 314 5.22 4.25 -8.86
CA ALA A 314 3.99 4.57 -9.58
C ALA A 314 2.81 4.78 -8.63
N HIS A 315 2.60 3.86 -7.67
CA HIS A 315 1.48 3.97 -6.75
C HIS A 315 1.67 5.09 -5.72
N ARG A 316 2.90 5.31 -5.21
CA ARG A 316 3.19 6.46 -4.33
C ARG A 316 2.99 7.79 -5.05
N ALA A 317 3.47 7.93 -6.30
CA ALA A 317 3.28 9.14 -7.10
C ALA A 317 1.80 9.41 -7.38
N ALA A 318 1.03 8.37 -7.74
CA ALA A 318 -0.40 8.52 -7.94
C ALA A 318 -1.16 8.86 -6.65
N ALA A 319 -0.76 8.29 -5.51
CA ALA A 319 -1.32 8.64 -4.21
C ALA A 319 -1.04 10.11 -3.87
N ALA A 320 0.20 10.58 -4.05
CA ALA A 320 0.58 11.97 -3.86
C ALA A 320 -0.26 12.93 -4.73
N LEU A 321 -0.46 12.59 -6.02
CA LEU A 321 -1.32 13.37 -6.91
C LEU A 321 -2.80 13.38 -6.46
N CYS A 322 -3.33 12.24 -5.99
CA CYS A 322 -4.67 12.17 -5.42
C CYS A 322 -4.82 13.06 -4.19
N TYR A 323 -3.85 13.02 -3.27
CA TYR A 323 -3.92 13.73 -2.00
C TYR A 323 -3.68 15.23 -2.17
N ALA A 324 -2.71 15.62 -3.01
CA ALA A 324 -2.51 17.02 -3.38
C ALA A 324 -3.71 17.59 -4.14
N GLY A 325 -4.33 16.80 -5.04
CA GLY A 325 -5.56 17.18 -5.72
C GLY A 325 -6.72 17.42 -4.76
N ALA A 326 -6.87 16.55 -3.75
CA ALA A 326 -7.88 16.71 -2.70
C ALA A 326 -7.63 17.96 -1.83
N ALA A 327 -6.38 18.20 -1.42
CA ALA A 327 -6.03 19.35 -0.58
C ALA A 327 -6.19 20.69 -1.32
N SER A 328 -5.84 20.73 -2.60
CA SER A 328 -5.92 21.95 -3.40
C SER A 328 -7.28 22.19 -4.06
N GLY A 329 -8.17 21.19 -4.06
CA GLY A 329 -9.40 21.19 -4.85
C GLY A 329 -9.19 21.16 -6.38
N ARG A 330 -7.95 21.29 -6.87
CA ARG A 330 -7.64 21.48 -8.30
C ARG A 330 -8.00 20.27 -9.16
N TRP A 331 -7.83 19.07 -8.61
CA TRP A 331 -8.02 17.81 -9.35
C TRP A 331 -8.84 16.82 -8.56
N ARG A 332 -9.79 16.18 -9.24
CA ARG A 332 -10.51 15.01 -8.74
C ARG A 332 -10.02 13.78 -9.48
N CYS A 333 -9.42 12.86 -8.74
CA CYS A 333 -8.63 11.76 -9.30
C CYS A 333 -9.35 10.40 -9.18
N ARG A 334 -9.29 9.61 -10.25
CA ARG A 334 -9.81 8.24 -10.31
C ARG A 334 -8.70 7.29 -10.79
N PRO A 335 -8.21 6.39 -9.92
CA PRO A 335 -7.29 5.34 -10.33
C PRO A 335 -7.92 4.44 -11.40
N VAL A 336 -7.11 4.05 -12.39
CA VAL A 336 -7.50 3.14 -13.46
C VAL A 336 -6.85 1.79 -13.21
N SER A 337 -7.59 0.71 -13.41
CA SER A 337 -7.10 -0.67 -13.28
C SER A 337 -7.37 -1.47 -14.57
N GLY A 338 -7.02 -2.76 -14.59
CA GLY A 338 -7.39 -3.65 -15.69
C GLY A 338 -6.51 -3.56 -16.94
N PHE A 339 -5.34 -2.93 -16.85
CA PHE A 339 -4.40 -2.89 -17.97
C PHE A 339 -3.87 -4.27 -18.33
N THR A 340 -3.81 -4.52 -19.62
CA THR A 340 -3.10 -5.66 -20.22
C THR A 340 -1.71 -5.24 -20.67
N ALA A 341 -0.80 -6.21 -20.79
CA ALA A 341 0.51 -5.96 -21.39
C ALA A 341 0.35 -5.51 -22.85
N THR A 342 0.97 -4.39 -23.23
CA THR A 342 0.94 -3.89 -24.61
C THR A 342 2.36 -3.57 -25.07
N ARG A 343 2.73 -3.99 -26.29
CA ARG A 343 4.02 -3.67 -26.94
C ARG A 343 5.25 -3.92 -26.03
N GLY A 344 5.29 -5.07 -25.34
CA GLY A 344 6.42 -5.41 -24.46
C GLY A 344 6.52 -4.56 -23.19
N ARG A 345 5.43 -3.89 -22.78
CA ARG A 345 5.36 -3.13 -21.53
C ARG A 345 4.12 -3.51 -20.71
N TRP A 346 4.27 -3.48 -19.39
CA TRP A 346 3.16 -3.50 -18.44
C TRP A 346 2.87 -2.07 -18.01
N THR A 347 1.64 -1.60 -18.20
CA THR A 347 1.14 -0.41 -17.49
C THR A 347 0.80 -0.86 -16.08
N VAL A 348 1.62 -0.45 -15.12
CA VAL A 348 1.49 -0.88 -13.72
C VAL A 348 0.44 -0.06 -12.97
N HIS A 349 0.19 1.18 -13.42
CA HIS A 349 -0.81 2.05 -12.85
C HIS A 349 -1.18 3.18 -13.82
N ALA A 350 -2.39 3.71 -13.69
CA ALA A 350 -2.74 4.98 -14.30
C ALA A 350 -3.75 5.76 -13.44
N LEU A 351 -3.78 7.07 -13.63
CA LEU A 351 -4.62 7.99 -12.87
C LEU A 351 -5.31 8.97 -13.83
N ALA A 352 -6.63 8.84 -13.94
CA ALA A 352 -7.46 9.75 -14.72
C ALA A 352 -7.95 10.90 -13.82
N MET A 353 -7.90 12.12 -14.33
CA MET A 353 -8.26 13.31 -13.56
C MET A 353 -9.30 14.15 -14.29
N LEU A 354 -10.23 14.69 -13.51
CA LEU A 354 -11.10 15.80 -13.92
C LEU A 354 -10.71 17.05 -13.12
N PRO A 355 -10.94 18.25 -13.65
CA PRO A 355 -10.81 19.47 -12.86
C PRO A 355 -11.68 19.41 -11.59
N GLY A 356 -11.27 20.14 -10.57
CA GLY A 356 -12.13 20.52 -9.45
C GLY A 356 -13.46 21.10 -9.92
N GLY A 357 -14.53 20.91 -9.16
CA GLY A 357 -15.78 21.62 -9.42
C GLY A 357 -15.60 23.12 -9.16
N PRO A 358 -16.37 24.01 -9.81
CA PRO A 358 -16.47 25.39 -9.37
C PRO A 358 -17.02 25.41 -7.93
N GLY A 359 -16.29 26.02 -7.01
CA GLY A 359 -16.71 26.48 -5.68
C GLY A 359 -17.55 25.52 -4.83
N ALA A 360 -16.94 24.94 -3.80
CA ALA A 360 -17.59 24.80 -2.49
C ALA A 360 -17.46 26.13 -1.69
N ASP A 361 -17.52 27.25 -2.42
CA ASP A 361 -17.61 28.62 -1.91
C ASP A 361 -18.89 29.18 -2.56
N GLY A 362 -20.01 29.11 -1.84
CA GLY A 362 -21.29 29.69 -2.25
C GLY A 362 -22.39 28.70 -2.63
N GLU A 363 -22.92 27.97 -1.65
CA GLU A 363 -24.36 27.68 -1.64
C GLU A 363 -24.85 27.82 -0.20
N ALA A 364 -25.67 28.85 -0.01
CA ALA A 364 -26.33 29.15 1.25
C ALA A 364 -27.25 28.00 1.65
N ALA A 365 -27.33 27.77 2.96
CA ALA A 365 -28.32 26.90 3.57
C ALA A 365 -29.75 27.32 3.17
N PRO A 366 -30.69 26.38 2.99
CA PRO A 366 -32.02 26.53 3.53
C PRO A 366 -32.03 26.28 5.04
#